data_AF-A0A1W1ZRZ8-F1
#
_entry.id   AF-A0A1W1ZRZ8-F1
#
_cell.length_a   1.000
_cell.length_b   1.000
_cell.length_c   1.000
_cell.angle_alpha   90.00
_cell.angle_beta   90.00
_cell.angle_gamma   90.00
#
_symmetry.space_group_name_H-M   'P 1'
#
loop_
_entity.id
_entity.type
_entity.pdbx_description
1 polymer ?
#
loop_
_entity_poly.entity_id
_entity_poly.type
_entity_poly.pdbx_seq_one_letter_code
_entity_poly.pdbx_strand_id
1 'polypeptide(L)' 'MIGGIGMPELIIILVIILIIFGAGKLPEIGSGIGKGIKNFKKATKEVETEEKDPEKLENDSKS' A
#
# COMPACT_ATOMS: atom_id res chain seq x y z
N MET A 1 9.90 -28.76 21.34
CA MET A 1 9.15 -28.54 20.09
C MET A 1 8.24 -27.34 20.30
N ILE A 2 8.73 -26.13 19.99
CA ILE A 2 7.92 -24.91 19.98
C ILE A 2 8.11 -24.35 18.57
N GLY A 3 7.33 -24.89 17.63
CA GLY A 3 7.18 -24.29 16.32
C GLY A 3 6.25 -23.11 16.48
N GLY A 4 6.75 -21.90 16.21
CA GLY A 4 5.90 -20.71 16.14
C GLY A 4 4.77 -20.91 15.14
N ILE A 5 3.74 -20.06 15.23
CA ILE A 5 2.59 -20.03 14.33
C ILE A 5 3.09 -20.23 12.89
N GLY A 6 2.81 -21.41 12.34
CA GLY A 6 3.28 -21.79 11.03
C GLY A 6 2.38 -21.16 9.96
N MET A 7 2.82 -21.30 8.71
CA MET A 7 1.99 -20.98 7.56
C MET A 7 0.60 -21.67 7.60
N PRO A 8 0.46 -22.93 8.06
CA PRO A 8 -0.85 -23.59 8.16
C PRO A 8 -1.82 -22.89 9.13
N GLU A 9 -1.36 -22.49 10.31
CA GLU A 9 -2.18 -21.82 11.32
C GLU A 9 -2.65 -20.45 10.82
N LEU A 10 -1.78 -19.69 10.14
CA LEU A 10 -2.15 -18.41 9.52
C LEU A 10 -3.24 -18.59 8.45
N ILE A 11 -3.18 -19.64 7.65
CA ILE A 11 -4.20 -19.94 6.64
C ILE A 11 -5.54 -20.25 7.31
N ILE A 12 -5.55 -21.03 8.41
CA ILE A 12 -6.78 -21.33 9.15
C ILE A 12 -7.42 -20.05 9.70
N ILE A 13 -6.61 -19.17 10.31
CA ILE A 13 -7.09 -17.87 10.82
C ILE A 13 -7.65 -17.03 9.68
N LEU A 14 -6.95 -16.97 8.55
CA LEU A 14 -7.39 -16.23 7.36
C LEU A 14 -8.75 -16.75 6.88
N VAL A 15 -8.95 -18.07 6.80
CA VAL A 15 -10.23 -18.67 6.39
C VAL A 15 -11.37 -18.28 7.35
N ILE A 16 -11.14 -18.28 8.66
CA ILE A 16 -12.15 -17.85 9.64
C ILE A 16 -12.54 -16.38 9.43
N ILE A 17 -11.55 -15.51 9.24
CA ILE A 17 -11.77 -14.09 8.93
C ILE A 17 -12.56 -13.94 7.62
N LEU A 18 -12.21 -14.72 6.60
CA LEU A 18 -12.93 -14.71 5.32
C LEU A 18 -14.37 -15.20 5.44
N ILE A 19 -14.70 -16.09 6.38
CA ILE A 19 -16.09 -16.50 6.63
C ILE A 19 -16.89 -15.37 7.29
N ILE A 20 -16.29 -14.68 8.26
CA ILE A 20 -16.96 -13.59 9.00
C ILE A 20 -17.15 -12.37 8.10
N PHE A 21 -16.11 -11.94 7.40
CA PHE A 21 -16.12 -10.72 6.59
C PHE A 21 -16.48 -10.98 5.13
N GLY A 22 -16.31 -12.20 4.62
CA GLY A 22 -16.48 -12.53 3.21
C GLY A 22 -15.20 -12.33 2.38
N ALA A 23 -15.01 -13.18 1.36
CA ALA A 23 -13.86 -13.15 0.45
C ALA A 23 -13.73 -11.83 -0.35
N GLY A 24 -14.81 -11.08 -0.53
CA GLY A 24 -14.82 -9.81 -1.25
C GLY A 24 -14.34 -8.60 -0.43
N LYS A 25 -14.44 -8.64 0.91
CA LYS A 25 -14.14 -7.49 1.78
C LYS A 25 -12.63 -7.22 1.89
N LEU A 26 -11.80 -8.26 1.91
CA LEU A 26 -10.33 -8.11 1.93
C LEU A 26 -9.77 -7.36 0.70
N PRO A 27 -10.09 -7.74 -0.55
CA PRO A 27 -9.60 -7.03 -1.73
C PRO A 27 -10.21 -5.62 -1.87
N GLU A 28 -11.44 -5.41 -1.41
CA GLU A 28 -12.09 -4.09 -1.35
C GLU A 28 -11.28 -3.13 -0.46
N ILE A 29 -10.98 -3.55 0.77
CA ILE A 29 -10.17 -2.78 1.73
C ILE A 29 -8.72 -2.62 1.23
N GLY A 30 -8.12 -3.71 0.72
CA GLY A 30 -6.75 -3.71 0.19
C GLY A 30 -6.58 -2.77 -0.99
N SER A 31 -7.57 -2.66 -1.87
CA SER A 31 -7.56 -1.72 -3.00
C SER A 31 -7.59 -0.26 -2.53
N GLY A 32 -8.35 0.05 -1.48
CA GLY A 32 -8.39 1.38 -0.87
C GLY A 32 -7.06 1.76 -0.22
N ILE A 33 -6.52 0.86 0.61
CA ILE A 33 -5.22 1.04 1.27
C ILE A 33 -4.09 1.15 0.22
N GLY A 34 -4.09 0.30 -0.81
CA GLY A 34 -3.07 0.30 -1.86
C GLY A 34 -3.03 1.61 -2.65
N LYS A 35 -4.20 2.19 -2.96
CA LYS A 35 -4.28 3.52 -3.57
C LYS A 35 -3.74 4.60 -2.63
N GLY A 36 -4.11 4.56 -1.35
CA GLY A 36 -3.60 5.48 -0.32
C GLY A 36 -2.07 5.45 -0.22
N ILE A 37 -1.49 4.26 -0.10
CA ILE A 37 -0.03 4.07 -0.03
C ILE A 37 0.64 4.55 -1.32
N LYS A 38 0.08 4.26 -2.49
CA LYS A 38 0.62 4.70 -3.78
C LYS A 38 0.65 6.23 -3.88
N ASN A 39 -0.43 6.89 -3.50
CA ASN A 39 -0.54 8.35 -3.52
C ASN A 39 0.40 8.99 -2.50
N PHE A 40 0.48 8.42 -1.30
CA PHE A 40 1.41 8.87 -0.26
C PHE A 40 2.87 8.77 -0.75
N LYS A 41 3.26 7.62 -1.31
CA LYS A 41 4.61 7.41 -1.88
C LYS A 41 4.92 8.38 -3.03
N LYS A 42 3.93 8.75 -3.85
CA LYS A 42 4.09 9.74 -4.93
C LYS A 42 4.34 11.13 -4.36
N ALA A 43 3.52 11.56 -3.41
CA ALA A 43 3.66 12.87 -2.76
C ALA A 43 5.00 12.99 -2.01
N THR A 44 5.41 11.97 -1.25
CA THR A 44 6.72 11.97 -0.57
C THR A 44 7.87 12.06 -1.56
N LYS A 45 7.78 11.37 -2.70
CA LYS A 45 8.81 11.43 -3.75
C LYS A 45 8.86 12.80 -4.43
N GLU A 46 7.72 13.45 -4.66
CA GLU A 46 7.65 14.79 -5.23
C GLU A 46 8.30 15.82 -4.30
N VAL A 47 7.97 15.78 -3.00
CA VAL A 47 8.62 16.62 -1.97
C VAL A 47 10.14 16.38 -1.91
N GLU A 48 10.58 15.13 -1.92
CA GLU A 48 12.02 14.81 -1.88
C GLU A 48 12.77 15.26 -3.16
N THR A 49 12.05 15.36 -4.29
CA THR A 49 12.61 15.84 -5.56
C THR A 49 12.66 17.37 -5.60
N GLU A 50 11.63 18.05 -5.07
CA GLU A 50 11.56 19.51 -4.95
C GLU A 50 12.63 20.08 -4.00
N GLU A 51 13.01 19.34 -2.96
CA GLU A 51 14.08 19.74 -2.04
C GLU A 51 15.50 19.51 -2.59
N LYS A 52 15.67 18.67 -3.64
CA LYS A 52 16.99 18.28 -4.17
C LYS A 52 17.36 18.89 -5.51
N ASP A 53 16.43 19.51 -6.24
CA ASP A 53 16.67 20.10 -7.57
C ASP A 53 15.94 21.44 -7.75
N PRO A 54 16.58 22.60 -7.48
CA PRO A 54 16.00 23.90 -7.81
C PRO A 54 15.91 24.18 -9.33
N GLU A 55 16.42 23.29 -10.20
CA GLU A 55 16.60 23.53 -11.64
C GLU A 55 15.44 23.03 -12.53
N LYS A 56 14.39 22.40 -11.98
CA LYS A 56 13.33 21.75 -12.78
C LYS A 56 12.03 22.54 -12.94
N LEU A 57 11.96 23.77 -12.41
CA LEU A 57 10.76 24.63 -12.45
C LEU A 57 10.56 25.40 -13.78
N GLU A 58 11.50 25.37 -14.73
CA GLU A 58 11.44 26.25 -15.93
C GLU A 58 10.76 25.64 -17.18
N ASN A 59 10.51 24.33 -17.26
CA ASN A 59 10.10 23.72 -18.55
C ASN A 59 8.60 23.38 -18.71
N ASP A 60 7.73 23.68 -17.74
CA ASP A 60 6.28 23.39 -17.85
C ASP A 60 5.41 24.62 -18.18
N SER A 61 5.98 25.82 -18.38
CA SER A 61 5.22 27.04 -18.73
C SER A 61 5.39 27.51 -20.19
N LYS A 62 6.03 26.72 -21.06
CA LYS A 62 6.20 27.04 -22.48
C LYS A 62 5.76 25.89 -23.39
N SER A 63 4.46 25.60 -23.39
CA SER A 63 3.74 24.92 -24.48
C SER A 63 2.32 25.45 -24.54
#